data_AF-A0A3M5PFJ0-F1
#
_entry.id   AF-A0A3M5PFJ0-F1
#
_cell.length_a   1.000
_cell.length_b   1.000
_cell.length_c   1.000
_cell.angle_alpha   90.00
_cell.angle_beta   90.00
_cell.angle_gamma   90.00
#
_symmetry.space_group_name_H-M   'P 1'
#
loop_
_entity.id
_entity.type
_entity.pdbx_description
1 polymer ?
#
loop_
_entity_poly.entity_id
_entity_poly.type
_entity_poly.pdbx_seq_one_letter_code
_entity_poly.pdbx_strand_id
1 'polypeptide(L)'
;MSLTLPQHYREILVGLGEDPDREGLLDTPKRAAKAMQYLCHGYTQSVEEIVNGALFASDNDEMVIVQNIELYSLCEHHLLPFIGKAHVAYIPTGKVVGLSKIARIVDMFARRLQIQENLTRQIAEAIQDVTGASGVAVVIEAKHMCMMMRGVEKQNSTMNTSVMLGAFRESSTTRMEFLQLIGRSK
;
A
#
# COMPACT_ATOMS: atom_id res chain seq x y z
N MET A 1 21.80 11.23 2.97
CA MET A 1 21.89 9.79 2.63
C MET A 1 22.73 9.13 3.70
N SER A 2 22.25 8.04 4.34
CA SER A 2 23.18 7.22 5.13
C SER A 2 24.23 6.66 4.19
N LEU A 3 25.49 7.05 4.38
CA LEU A 3 26.62 6.52 3.62
C LEU A 3 26.82 5.01 3.86
N THR A 4 26.11 4.41 4.83
CA THR A 4 26.34 3.04 5.28
C THR A 4 25.48 1.99 4.58
N LEU A 5 24.35 2.36 3.95
CA LEU A 5 23.42 1.35 3.43
C LEU A 5 24.00 0.49 2.28
N PRO A 6 24.73 1.06 1.30
CA PRO A 6 25.45 0.23 0.32
C PRO A 6 26.46 -0.70 0.99
N GLN A 7 27.17 -0.25 2.02
CA GLN A 7 28.13 -1.10 2.73
C GLN A 7 27.44 -2.31 3.39
N HIS A 8 26.28 -2.11 4.02
CA HIS A 8 25.50 -3.22 4.58
C HIS A 8 25.04 -4.23 3.52
N TYR A 9 24.64 -3.77 2.33
CA TYR A 9 24.32 -4.69 1.24
C TYR A 9 25.54 -5.46 0.74
N ARG A 10 26.73 -4.85 0.73
CA ARG A 10 27.97 -5.57 0.41
C ARG A 10 28.26 -6.64 1.46
N GLU A 11 28.07 -6.33 2.74
CA GLU A 11 28.24 -7.29 3.84
C GLU A 11 27.25 -8.45 3.77
N ILE A 12 26.01 -8.21 3.32
CA ILE A 12 25.05 -9.29 3.02
C ILE A 12 25.59 -10.22 1.93
N LEU A 13 26.15 -9.69 0.84
CA LEU A 13 26.72 -10.53 -0.23
C LEU A 13 27.87 -11.41 0.29
N VAL A 14 28.79 -10.82 1.05
CA VAL A 14 29.89 -11.56 1.70
C VAL A 14 29.33 -12.63 2.66
N GLY A 15 28.32 -12.29 3.46
CA GLY A 15 27.68 -13.22 4.39
C GLY A 15 26.94 -14.37 3.71
N LEU A 16 26.53 -14.20 2.45
CA LEU A 16 25.96 -15.25 1.60
C LEU A 16 27.04 -16.10 0.90
N GLY A 17 28.33 -15.76 1.04
CA GLY A 17 29.44 -16.44 0.38
C GLY A 17 29.67 -16.03 -1.08
N GLU A 18 29.05 -14.94 -1.54
CA GLU A 18 29.29 -14.39 -2.88
C GLU A 18 30.58 -13.55 -2.92
N ASP A 19 31.19 -13.48 -4.11
CA ASP A 19 32.25 -12.52 -4.42
C ASP A 19 31.63 -11.18 -4.84
N PRO A 20 31.68 -10.11 -4.01
CA PRO A 20 31.08 -8.83 -4.35
C PRO A 20 31.82 -8.09 -5.47
N ASP A 21 33.05 -8.50 -5.79
CA ASP A 21 33.90 -7.82 -6.76
C ASP A 21 33.74 -8.41 -8.19
N ARG A 22 32.92 -9.47 -8.35
CA ARG A 22 32.55 -10.00 -9.67
C ARG A 22 31.70 -8.99 -10.46
N GLU A 23 31.85 -8.97 -11.78
CA GLU A 23 31.25 -7.98 -12.69
C GLU A 23 29.76 -7.70 -12.41
N GLY A 24 28.95 -8.74 -12.21
CA GLY A 24 27.52 -8.60 -11.95
C GLY A 24 27.14 -7.99 -10.60
N LEU A 25 28.01 -8.08 -9.58
CA LEU A 25 27.74 -7.61 -8.22
C LEU A 25 28.43 -6.31 -7.85
N LEU A 26 29.39 -5.85 -8.65
CA LEU A 26 30.19 -4.65 -8.34
C LEU A 26 29.32 -3.45 -7.94
N ASP A 27 28.23 -3.20 -8.68
CA ASP A 27 27.28 -2.12 -8.42
C ASP A 27 26.01 -2.56 -7.66
N THR A 28 25.86 -3.84 -7.34
CA THR A 28 24.68 -4.37 -6.63
C THR A 28 24.44 -3.68 -5.28
N PRO A 29 25.44 -3.45 -4.42
CA PRO A 29 25.20 -2.79 -3.14
C PRO A 29 24.59 -1.39 -3.29
N LYS A 30 25.03 -0.62 -4.30
CA LYS A 30 24.48 0.70 -4.63
C LYS A 30 23.06 0.59 -5.18
N ARG A 31 22.80 -0.36 -6.08
CA ARG A 31 21.45 -0.58 -6.65
C ARG A 31 20.45 -1.04 -5.59
N ALA A 32 20.85 -1.99 -4.74
CA ALA A 32 20.02 -2.52 -3.66
C ALA A 32 19.69 -1.45 -2.63
N ALA A 33 20.66 -0.62 -2.23
CA ALA A 33 20.42 0.50 -1.32
C ALA A 33 19.41 1.50 -1.89
N LYS A 34 19.54 1.88 -3.17
CA LYS A 34 18.58 2.77 -3.85
C LYS A 34 17.19 2.14 -3.95
N ALA A 35 17.11 0.85 -4.26
CA ALA A 35 15.84 0.14 -4.34
C ALA A 35 15.13 0.12 -2.99
N MET A 36 15.83 -0.22 -1.90
CA MET A 36 15.26 -0.21 -0.55
C MET A 36 14.80 1.19 -0.12
N GLN A 37 15.57 2.23 -0.44
CA GLN A 37 15.16 3.61 -0.19
C GLN A 37 13.89 3.98 -0.95
N TYR A 38 13.77 3.58 -2.21
CA TYR A 38 12.55 3.78 -3.00
C TYR A 38 11.37 3.01 -2.39
N LEU A 39 11.57 1.74 -2.03
CA LEU A 39 10.51 0.92 -1.41
C LEU A 39 10.08 1.43 -0.02
N CYS A 40 10.85 2.32 0.60
CA CYS A 40 10.59 2.90 1.91
C CYS A 40 10.40 4.43 1.88
N HIS A 41 10.26 5.06 0.71
CA HIS A 41 10.16 6.53 0.63
C HIS A 41 8.85 7.09 1.22
N GLY A 42 7.86 6.23 1.47
CA GLY A 42 6.58 6.60 2.07
C GLY A 42 6.70 7.14 3.49
N TYR A 43 7.80 6.87 4.20
CA TYR A 43 8.08 7.43 5.52
C TYR A 43 8.36 8.94 5.50
N THR A 44 8.85 9.47 4.37
CA THR A 44 9.22 10.90 4.23
C THR A 44 8.15 11.73 3.52
N GLN A 45 6.96 11.16 3.32
CA GLN A 45 5.83 11.84 2.70
C GLN A 45 4.76 12.14 3.74
N SER A 46 3.98 13.18 3.51
CA SER A 46 2.78 13.50 4.28
C SER A 46 1.53 13.41 3.41
N VAL A 47 0.38 13.16 4.04
CA VAL A 47 -0.89 13.08 3.33
C VAL A 47 -1.27 14.45 2.78
N GLU A 48 -0.98 15.51 3.53
CA GLU A 48 -1.21 16.90 3.19
C GLU A 48 -0.50 17.30 1.89
N GLU A 49 0.79 16.98 1.77
CA GLU A 49 1.59 17.23 0.56
C GLU A 49 1.11 16.41 -0.63
N ILE A 50 0.65 15.18 -0.40
CA ILE A 50 0.12 14.33 -1.48
C ILE A 50 -1.18 14.91 -2.02
N VAL A 51 -2.11 15.25 -1.13
CA VAL A 51 -3.41 15.83 -1.49
C VAL A 51 -3.19 17.17 -2.17
N ASN A 52 -2.30 18.02 -1.63
CA ASN A 52 -1.92 19.32 -2.18
C ASN A 52 -3.14 20.17 -2.60
N GLY A 53 -4.13 20.28 -1.72
CA GLY A 53 -5.35 21.04 -1.96
C GLY A 53 -6.29 20.48 -3.03
N ALA A 54 -6.07 19.26 -3.54
CA ALA A 54 -6.94 18.61 -4.52
C ALA A 54 -8.23 18.04 -3.91
N LEU A 55 -8.92 18.90 -3.14
CA LEU A 55 -10.25 18.69 -2.61
C LEU A 55 -11.20 19.66 -3.30
N PHE A 56 -12.27 19.14 -3.89
CA PHE A 56 -13.20 19.90 -4.69
C PHE A 56 -14.58 19.86 -4.03
N ALA A 57 -15.26 21.01 -3.99
CA ALA A 57 -16.65 21.05 -3.56
C ALA A 57 -17.51 20.19 -4.50
N SER A 58 -18.43 19.43 -3.93
CA SER A 58 -19.33 18.57 -4.69
C SER A 58 -20.59 18.31 -3.88
N ASP A 59 -21.74 18.38 -4.55
CA ASP A 59 -23.03 17.98 -3.98
C ASP A 59 -23.25 16.46 -4.06
N ASN A 60 -22.30 15.71 -4.63
CA ASN A 60 -22.38 14.26 -4.70
C ASN A 60 -22.26 13.64 -3.31
N ASP A 61 -23.31 12.96 -2.87
CA ASP A 61 -23.38 12.17 -1.64
C ASP A 61 -23.43 10.66 -1.92
N GLU A 62 -23.23 10.26 -3.18
CA GLU A 62 -23.18 8.85 -3.60
C GLU A 62 -21.78 8.24 -3.46
N MET A 63 -21.72 6.92 -3.36
CA MET A 63 -20.48 6.16 -3.22
C MET A 63 -19.52 6.39 -4.39
N VAL A 64 -18.27 6.74 -4.07
CA VAL A 64 -17.16 6.82 -5.04
C VAL A 64 -16.21 5.65 -4.80
N ILE A 65 -15.89 4.89 -5.86
CA ILE A 65 -14.99 3.73 -5.78
C ILE A 65 -13.81 3.90 -6.73
N VAL A 66 -12.61 3.66 -6.20
CA VAL A 66 -11.36 3.48 -6.95
C VAL A 66 -10.85 2.07 -6.68
N GLN A 67 -10.99 1.20 -7.66
CA GLN A 67 -10.65 -0.22 -7.54
C GLN A 67 -9.48 -0.59 -8.45
N ASN A 68 -8.86 -1.73 -8.17
CA ASN A 68 -7.69 -2.25 -8.85
C ASN A 68 -6.46 -1.31 -8.79
N ILE A 69 -6.24 -0.64 -7.66
CA ILE A 69 -5.00 0.12 -7.45
C ILE A 69 -3.88 -0.88 -7.19
N GLU A 70 -2.91 -1.02 -8.10
CA GLU A 70 -1.77 -1.91 -7.88
C GLU A 70 -0.98 -1.48 -6.64
N LEU A 71 -0.60 -2.47 -5.83
CA LEU A 71 0.04 -2.26 -4.54
C LEU A 71 1.30 -3.11 -4.42
N TYR A 72 2.39 -2.48 -4.01
CA TYR A 72 3.67 -3.10 -3.71
C TYR A 72 4.16 -2.61 -2.35
N SER A 73 4.36 -3.53 -1.41
CA SER A 73 4.84 -3.21 -0.06
C SER A 73 5.83 -4.27 0.42
N LEU A 74 6.54 -3.98 1.52
CA LEU A 74 7.49 -4.89 2.15
C LEU A 74 6.93 -5.42 3.47
N CYS A 75 6.96 -6.74 3.65
CA CYS A 75 6.64 -7.36 4.93
C CYS A 75 7.72 -7.01 5.95
N GLU A 76 7.35 -6.33 7.04
CA GLU A 76 8.32 -5.89 8.05
C GLU A 76 9.08 -7.03 8.74
N HIS A 77 8.46 -8.22 8.82
CA HIS A 77 9.08 -9.39 9.46
C HIS A 77 10.24 -10.00 8.67
N HIS A 78 10.23 -9.87 7.34
CA HIS A 78 11.18 -10.60 6.46
C HIS A 78 11.83 -9.72 5.40
N LEU A 79 11.41 -8.46 5.29
CA LEU A 79 11.81 -7.53 4.23
C LEU A 79 11.57 -8.09 2.81
N LEU A 80 10.60 -9.00 2.68
CA LEU A 80 10.17 -9.59 1.41
C LEU A 80 8.89 -8.90 0.93
N PRO A 81 8.70 -8.75 -0.39
CA PRO A 81 7.51 -8.09 -0.92
C PRO A 81 6.21 -8.83 -0.60
N PHE A 82 5.15 -8.08 -0.39
CA PHE A 82 3.79 -8.52 -0.67
C PHE A 82 3.17 -7.60 -1.73
N ILE A 83 2.54 -8.23 -2.72
CA ILE A 83 2.12 -7.57 -3.97
C ILE A 83 0.67 -7.91 -4.21
N GLY A 84 -0.13 -6.90 -4.56
CA GLY A 84 -1.56 -7.06 -4.61
C GLY A 84 -2.28 -5.87 -5.22
N LYS A 85 -3.53 -5.72 -4.82
CA LYS A 85 -4.40 -4.62 -5.21
C LYS A 85 -5.10 -4.05 -3.98
N ALA A 86 -5.29 -2.73 -3.99
CA ALA A 86 -6.18 -2.03 -3.09
C ALA A 86 -7.45 -1.58 -3.84
N HIS A 87 -8.56 -1.62 -3.12
CA HIS A 87 -9.85 -1.10 -3.54
C HIS A 87 -10.32 -0.14 -2.46
N VAL A 88 -10.53 1.12 -2.82
CA VAL A 88 -10.89 2.19 -1.90
C VAL A 88 -12.24 2.75 -2.31
N ALA A 89 -13.14 2.90 -1.35
CA ALA A 89 -14.40 3.59 -1.52
C ALA A 89 -14.61 4.61 -0.41
N TYR A 90 -15.34 5.67 -0.71
CA TYR A 90 -15.81 6.62 0.29
C TYR A 90 -17.15 7.23 -0.12
N ILE A 91 -17.91 7.69 0.85
CA ILE A 91 -19.17 8.43 0.64
C ILE A 91 -18.88 9.90 0.97
N PRO A 92 -18.81 10.78 -0.04
CA PRO A 92 -18.40 12.17 0.17
C PRO A 92 -19.39 12.94 1.05
N THR A 93 -18.91 14.02 1.67
CA THR A 93 -19.77 14.96 2.41
C THR A 93 -19.34 16.38 2.07
N GLY A 94 -19.92 16.91 0.99
CA GLY A 94 -19.61 18.24 0.46
C GLY A 94 -18.27 18.39 -0.25
N LYS A 95 -17.37 17.40 -0.14
CA LYS A 95 -16.03 17.40 -0.76
C LYS A 95 -15.66 16.06 -1.37
N VAL A 96 -15.11 16.11 -2.58
CA VAL A 96 -14.49 14.96 -3.25
C VAL A 96 -12.99 15.17 -3.39
N VAL A 97 -12.22 14.10 -3.19
CA VAL A 97 -10.77 14.12 -3.42
C VAL A 97 -10.46 13.72 -4.87
N GLY A 98 -9.46 14.37 -5.47
CA GLY A 98 -9.02 14.02 -6.81
C GLY A 98 -8.62 12.54 -6.93
N LEU A 99 -9.11 11.85 -7.97
CA LEU A 99 -8.95 10.41 -8.19
C LEU A 99 -7.52 9.90 -8.00
N SER A 100 -6.54 10.62 -8.58
CA SER A 100 -5.12 10.25 -8.51
C SER A 100 -4.54 10.32 -7.09
N LYS A 101 -5.16 11.08 -6.18
CA LYS A 101 -4.68 11.22 -4.79
C LYS A 101 -4.95 9.97 -3.97
N ILE A 102 -6.03 9.26 -4.26
CA ILE A 102 -6.35 7.99 -3.57
C ILE A 102 -5.23 6.98 -3.83
N ALA A 103 -4.84 6.79 -5.10
CA ALA A 103 -3.71 5.92 -5.45
C ALA A 103 -2.38 6.37 -4.80
N ARG A 104 -2.12 7.68 -4.75
CA ARG A 104 -0.91 8.21 -4.10
C ARG A 104 -0.90 8.01 -2.59
N ILE A 105 -2.05 8.07 -1.91
CA ILE A 105 -2.17 7.75 -0.48
C ILE A 105 -1.90 6.26 -0.26
N VAL A 106 -2.44 5.39 -1.12
CA VAL A 106 -2.13 3.95 -1.10
C VAL A 106 -0.61 3.72 -1.22
N ASP A 107 0.04 4.35 -2.21
CA ASP A 107 1.50 4.25 -2.40
C ASP A 107 2.27 4.77 -1.19
N MET A 108 1.88 5.91 -0.60
CA MET A 108 2.57 6.47 0.56
C MET A 108 2.65 5.50 1.73
N PHE A 109 1.57 4.76 2.02
CA PHE A 109 1.60 3.78 3.09
C PHE A 109 2.22 2.44 2.65
N ALA A 110 2.05 2.04 1.39
CA ALA A 110 2.62 0.80 0.87
C ALA A 110 4.15 0.88 0.68
N ARG A 111 4.72 2.07 0.47
CA ARG A 111 6.17 2.30 0.38
C ARG A 111 6.81 2.43 1.76
N ARG A 112 6.54 1.44 2.62
CA ARG A 112 7.01 1.30 4.00
C ARG A 112 7.22 -0.20 4.31
N LEU A 113 7.86 -0.48 5.44
CA LEU A 113 7.77 -1.80 6.07
C LEU A 113 6.40 -1.89 6.74
N GLN A 114 5.67 -2.96 6.48
CA GLN A 114 4.25 -3.08 6.83
C GLN A 114 3.84 -4.51 7.24
N ILE A 115 2.72 -4.55 7.95
CA ILE A 115 1.75 -5.65 7.93
C ILE A 115 0.49 -5.22 7.17
N GLN A 116 -0.16 -6.14 6.47
CA GLN A 116 -1.25 -5.80 5.54
C GLN A 116 -2.47 -5.20 6.26
N GLU A 117 -2.74 -5.64 7.48
CA GLU A 117 -3.81 -5.15 8.35
C GLU A 117 -3.62 -3.66 8.68
N ASN A 118 -2.41 -3.27 9.09
CA ASN A 118 -2.09 -1.88 9.41
C ASN A 118 -2.12 -1.01 8.15
N LEU A 119 -1.56 -1.48 7.04
CA LEU A 119 -1.62 -0.79 5.76
C LEU A 119 -3.06 -0.46 5.35
N THR A 120 -3.96 -1.45 5.46
CA THR A 120 -5.39 -1.29 5.13
C THR A 120 -6.05 -0.22 6.00
N ARG A 121 -5.77 -0.25 7.30
CA ARG A 121 -6.30 0.72 8.27
C ARG A 121 -5.80 2.12 8.02
N GLN A 122 -4.49 2.29 7.84
CA GLN A 122 -3.86 3.59 7.62
C GLN A 122 -4.42 4.30 6.37
N ILE A 123 -4.65 3.55 5.30
CA ILE A 123 -5.26 4.10 4.08
C ILE A 123 -6.70 4.56 4.38
N ALA A 124 -7.50 3.74 5.07
CA ALA A 124 -8.89 4.08 5.37
C ALA A 124 -8.99 5.34 6.25
N GLU A 125 -8.19 5.40 7.31
CA GLU A 125 -8.14 6.54 8.25
C GLU A 125 -7.64 7.81 7.54
N ALA A 126 -6.57 7.73 6.74
CA ALA A 126 -6.07 8.90 6.01
C ALA A 126 -7.09 9.46 4.99
N ILE A 127 -7.82 8.60 4.28
CA ILE A 127 -8.87 9.05 3.36
C ILE A 127 -10.01 9.71 4.14
N GLN A 128 -10.40 9.12 5.27
CA GLN A 128 -11.44 9.64 6.15
C GLN A 128 -11.09 11.02 6.69
N ASP A 129 -9.85 11.21 7.16
CA ASP A 129 -9.35 12.47 7.72
C ASP A 129 -9.26 13.58 6.67
N VAL A 130 -8.79 13.26 5.47
CA VAL A 130 -8.64 14.24 4.37
C VAL A 130 -9.99 14.69 3.82
N THR A 131 -10.92 13.76 3.67
CA THR A 131 -12.20 14.02 2.98
C THR A 131 -13.30 14.48 3.92
N GLY A 132 -13.26 14.08 5.20
CA GLY A 132 -14.40 14.22 6.10
C GLY A 132 -15.63 13.44 5.64
N ALA A 133 -15.43 12.37 4.85
CA ALA A 133 -16.49 11.51 4.31
C ALA A 133 -17.44 10.98 5.40
N SER A 134 -18.66 10.62 5.05
CA SER A 134 -19.56 9.96 6.01
C SER A 134 -19.18 8.48 6.26
N GLY A 135 -18.38 7.90 5.36
CA GLY A 135 -17.76 6.60 5.54
C GLY A 135 -16.70 6.31 4.50
N VAL A 136 -15.77 5.41 4.86
CA VAL A 136 -14.69 4.93 4.01
C VAL A 136 -14.59 3.41 4.10
N ALA A 137 -14.31 2.76 2.97
CA ALA A 137 -14.02 1.34 2.91
C ALA A 137 -12.71 1.10 2.15
N VAL A 138 -11.87 0.24 2.68
CA VAL A 138 -10.64 -0.23 2.00
C VAL A 138 -10.61 -1.74 2.06
N VAL A 139 -10.36 -2.38 0.91
CA VAL A 139 -10.07 -3.81 0.81
C VAL A 139 -8.72 -3.97 0.12
N ILE A 140 -7.82 -4.76 0.70
CA ILE A 140 -6.55 -5.14 0.06
C ILE A 140 -6.54 -6.65 -0.13
N GLU A 141 -6.22 -7.09 -1.33
CA GLU A 141 -5.93 -8.49 -1.67
C GLU A 141 -4.48 -8.58 -2.12
N ALA A 142 -3.64 -9.38 -1.44
CA ALA A 142 -2.23 -9.49 -1.79
C ALA A 142 -1.65 -10.89 -1.58
N LYS A 143 -0.61 -11.17 -2.35
CA LYS A 143 0.23 -12.36 -2.24
C LYS A 143 1.53 -12.02 -1.53
N HIS A 144 1.93 -12.83 -0.58
CA HIS A 144 3.07 -12.58 0.30
C HIS A 144 4.25 -13.46 -0.09
N MET A 145 5.36 -12.87 -0.55
CA MET A 145 6.53 -13.64 -0.97
C MET A 145 7.13 -14.44 0.19
N CYS A 146 7.01 -13.96 1.43
CA CYS A 146 7.44 -14.70 2.62
C CYS A 146 6.70 -16.03 2.84
N MET A 147 5.51 -16.23 2.23
CA MET A 147 4.77 -17.49 2.22
C MET A 147 4.94 -18.30 0.93
N MET A 148 5.41 -17.67 -0.15
CA MET A 148 5.48 -18.28 -1.49
C MET A 148 6.86 -18.82 -1.83
N MET A 149 7.91 -18.01 -1.67
CA MET A 149 9.27 -18.35 -2.09
C MET A 149 10.14 -18.95 -0.97
N ARG A 150 9.55 -19.13 0.22
CA ARG A 150 10.18 -19.75 1.38
C ARG A 150 9.12 -20.24 2.37
N GLY A 151 9.57 -20.96 3.40
CA GLY A 151 8.72 -21.36 4.52
C GLY A 151 7.67 -22.40 4.09
N VAL A 152 6.39 -22.00 4.06
CA VAL A 152 5.27 -22.91 3.74
C VAL A 152 5.03 -23.11 2.23
N GLU A 153 5.64 -22.25 1.40
CA GLU A 153 5.71 -22.36 -0.06
C GLU A 153 4.35 -22.51 -0.78
N LYS A 154 3.32 -21.77 -0.33
CA LYS A 154 1.96 -21.83 -0.90
C LYS A 154 1.79 -20.83 -2.04
N GLN A 155 1.89 -21.32 -3.27
CA GLN A 155 1.88 -20.52 -4.50
C GLN A 155 0.54 -19.81 -4.80
N ASN A 156 -0.56 -20.35 -4.28
CA ASN A 156 -1.92 -19.88 -4.57
C ASN A 156 -2.55 -19.10 -3.41
N SER A 157 -1.88 -19.03 -2.26
CA SER A 157 -2.43 -18.33 -1.09
C SER A 157 -2.50 -16.83 -1.35
N THR A 158 -3.63 -16.23 -0.98
CA THR A 158 -3.87 -14.78 -1.05
C THR A 158 -4.46 -14.35 0.28
N MET A 159 -3.99 -13.21 0.79
CA MET A 159 -4.50 -12.61 2.02
C MET A 159 -5.42 -11.45 1.66
N ASN A 160 -6.62 -11.45 2.24
CA ASN A 160 -7.58 -10.36 2.13
C ASN A 160 -7.71 -9.65 3.48
N THR A 161 -7.61 -8.33 3.47
CA THR A 161 -7.86 -7.48 4.63
C THR A 161 -8.87 -6.41 4.25
N SER A 162 -9.69 -5.99 5.21
CA SER A 162 -10.64 -4.91 4.97
C SER A 162 -10.82 -4.03 6.20
N VAL A 163 -11.02 -2.75 5.97
CA VAL A 163 -11.37 -1.77 7.01
C VAL A 163 -12.57 -0.97 6.51
N MET A 164 -13.58 -0.88 7.37
CA MET A 164 -14.83 -0.16 7.12
C MET A 164 -15.01 0.89 8.22
N LEU A 165 -15.23 2.14 7.83
CA LEU A 165 -15.44 3.29 8.69
C LEU A 165 -16.79 3.95 8.38
N GLY A 166 -17.38 4.61 9.38
CA GLY A 166 -18.64 5.33 9.26
C GLY A 166 -19.75 4.51 8.64
N ALA A 167 -20.40 5.06 7.61
CA ALA A 167 -21.52 4.44 6.89
C ALA A 167 -21.22 2.99 6.43
N PHE A 168 -20.00 2.68 5.98
CA PHE A 168 -19.65 1.30 5.58
C PHE A 168 -19.58 0.31 6.75
N ARG A 169 -19.31 0.79 7.96
CA ARG A 169 -19.31 -0.05 9.17
C ARG A 169 -20.72 -0.23 9.69
N GLU A 170 -21.48 0.84 9.74
CA GLU A 170 -22.82 0.92 10.36
C GLU A 170 -23.90 0.29 9.47
N SER A 171 -23.82 0.48 8.15
CA SER A 171 -24.80 -0.04 7.19
C SER A 171 -24.28 -1.29 6.48
N SER A 172 -24.96 -2.42 6.70
CA SER A 172 -24.64 -3.67 6.00
C SER A 172 -24.96 -3.59 4.51
N THR A 173 -25.99 -2.85 4.11
CA THR A 173 -26.38 -2.68 2.70
C THR A 173 -25.33 -1.90 1.92
N THR A 174 -24.86 -0.78 2.47
CA THR A 174 -23.77 0.03 1.90
C THR A 174 -22.48 -0.79 1.75
N ARG A 175 -22.15 -1.58 2.77
CA ARG A 175 -20.98 -2.48 2.71
C ARG A 175 -21.13 -3.54 1.64
N MET A 176 -22.30 -4.16 1.52
CA MET A 176 -22.55 -5.19 0.51
C MET A 176 -22.50 -4.63 -0.91
N GLU A 177 -23.03 -3.43 -1.14
CA GLU A 177 -22.94 -2.74 -2.43
C GLU A 177 -21.49 -2.57 -2.88
N PHE A 178 -20.63 -2.05 -2.01
CA PHE A 178 -19.19 -1.92 -2.30
C PHE A 178 -18.53 -3.26 -2.62
N LEU A 179 -18.74 -4.28 -1.78
CA LEU A 179 -18.15 -5.60 -1.98
C LEU A 179 -18.62 -6.25 -3.30
N GLN A 180 -19.87 -6.01 -3.71
CA GLN A 180 -20.39 -6.47 -5.00
C GLN A 180 -19.75 -5.72 -6.17
N LEU A 181 -19.59 -4.40 -6.07
CA LEU A 181 -19.01 -3.57 -7.13
C LEU A 181 -17.54 -3.91 -7.39
N ILE A 182 -16.74 -4.15 -6.35
CA ILE A 182 -15.33 -4.57 -6.52
C ILE A 182 -15.21 -6.02 -7.01
N GLY A 183 -16.22 -6.86 -6.76
CA GLY A 183 -16.26 -8.25 -7.21
C GLY A 183 -16.51 -8.42 -8.71
N ARG A 184 -17.06 -7.39 -9.39
CA ARG A 184 -17.32 -7.41 -10.84
C ARG A 184 -16.07 -7.32 -11.71
N SER A 185 -14.96 -6.87 -11.15
CA SER A 185 -13.70 -6.64 -11.87
C SER A 185 -12.75 -7.84 -11.87
N LYS A 186 -13.25 -9.03 -11.48
CA LYS A 186 -12.47 -10.27 -11.43
C LYS A 186 -12.55 -11.06 -12.73
#